data_AF-W9WQM8-F1
#
_entry.id   AF-W9WQM8-F1
#
_cell.length_a   1.000
_cell.length_b   1.000
_cell.length_c   1.000
_cell.angle_alpha   90.00
_cell.angle_beta   90.00
_cell.angle_gamma   90.00
#
_symmetry.space_group_name_H-M   'P 1'
#
loop_
_entity.id
_entity.type
_entity.pdbx_description
1 polymer ?
#
loop_
_entity_poly.entity_id
_entity_poly.type
_entity_poly.pdbx_seq_one_letter_code
_entity_poly.pdbx_strand_id
1 'polypeptide(L)'
;MSPPIATFNEFDGFTATKELKTGALDAKNVVLQASNEDQTLLDRFGDKWGDFKFAPIRESQVSRAMTRRYFADLDRYAESDVVIVGAGSCGLSTAYTLAKARPDLKIAIVEASVSPGGGCWLGGQLFSAMVLRKPADEFLNDIGVPFEDEGNYVVVKHAALFMSTLMSKVLAMPNVKLFNATCVEDLITRPAADGNVRIVGVVTNWTLVTLHHDDHSCMDPNTINAPLVISTTGHDGPFGAFSAKRLVSMNAIEKLGGMRGLDMNSAEDAIVKGTREVSPGLIMGGMELSELDGANRMGPTFGAMVLSGVKAAEEALKVFETRKAECAE
;
A
#
# COMPACT_ATOMS: atom_id res chain seq x y z
N MET A 1 39.11 8.27 24.97
CA MET A 1 38.91 9.19 23.83
C MET A 1 37.45 9.10 23.44
N SER A 2 36.69 10.16 23.68
CA SER A 2 35.28 10.23 23.29
C SER A 2 35.19 10.36 21.76
N PRO A 3 34.23 9.67 21.10
CA PRO A 3 34.05 9.84 19.67
C PRO A 3 33.61 11.28 19.35
N PRO A 4 33.94 11.79 18.15
CA PRO A 4 33.54 13.14 17.74
C PRO A 4 32.01 13.25 17.69
N ILE A 5 31.49 14.30 18.31
CA ILE A 5 30.08 14.72 18.27
C ILE A 5 29.71 14.96 16.80
N ALA A 6 28.70 14.25 16.32
CA ALA A 6 28.05 14.58 15.06
C ALA A 6 27.46 15.99 15.19
N THR A 7 27.94 16.92 14.36
CA THR A 7 27.34 18.24 14.21
C THR A 7 25.95 18.06 13.60
N PHE A 8 24.91 18.24 14.41
CA PHE A 8 23.54 18.39 13.92
C PHE A 8 23.45 19.71 13.19
N ASN A 9 22.91 19.71 11.96
CA ASN A 9 22.36 20.94 11.39
C ASN A 9 21.09 21.27 12.19
N GLU A 10 21.02 22.48 12.75
CA GLU A 10 19.80 22.97 13.38
C GLU A 10 18.73 23.15 12.31
N PHE A 11 17.58 22.50 12.50
CA PHE A 11 16.40 22.70 11.65
C PHE A 11 15.78 24.06 12.00
N ASP A 12 16.01 25.07 11.17
CA ASP A 12 15.54 26.45 11.36
C ASP A 12 14.02 26.67 11.13
N GLY A 13 13.25 25.58 10.99
CA GLY A 13 11.81 25.65 10.72
C GLY A 13 11.47 26.05 9.28
N PHE A 14 10.19 26.00 8.95
CA PHE A 14 9.70 26.52 7.67
C PHE A 14 9.71 28.05 7.70
N THR A 15 10.56 28.69 6.87
CA THR A 15 10.51 30.14 6.67
C THR A 15 9.27 30.51 5.87
N ALA A 16 8.28 31.12 6.54
CA ALA A 16 7.12 31.67 5.87
C ALA A 16 7.56 32.82 4.93
N THR A 17 7.37 32.65 3.62
CA THR A 17 7.55 33.76 2.68
C THR A 17 6.41 34.76 2.84
N LYS A 18 6.75 35.94 3.40
CA LYS A 18 5.95 37.17 3.64
C LYS A 18 5.05 37.20 4.88
N GLU A 19 5.30 38.22 5.71
CA GLU A 19 4.33 38.77 6.66
C GLU A 19 3.05 39.24 5.92
N LEU A 20 1.91 38.70 6.34
CA LEU A 20 0.60 39.21 5.93
C LEU A 20 0.35 40.55 6.63
N LYS A 21 0.35 41.63 5.84
CA LYS A 21 -0.09 42.95 6.32
C LYS A 21 -1.50 42.84 6.89
N THR A 22 -1.65 43.25 8.15
CA THR A 22 -2.92 43.44 8.86
C THR A 22 -3.67 44.66 8.32
N GLY A 23 -4.22 44.54 7.12
CA GLY A 23 -5.25 45.43 6.60
C GLY A 23 -6.58 44.68 6.57
N ALA A 24 -7.67 45.32 6.99
CA ALA A 24 -9.01 44.77 6.82
C ALA A 24 -9.20 44.38 5.34
N LEU A 25 -9.50 43.10 5.10
CA LEU A 25 -9.81 42.61 3.76
C LEU A 25 -11.13 43.24 3.31
N ASP A 26 -11.01 44.33 2.54
CA ASP A 26 -12.14 44.89 1.83
C ASP A 26 -12.59 43.85 0.81
N ALA A 27 -13.77 43.25 1.04
CA ALA A 27 -14.31 42.13 0.28
C ALA A 27 -14.81 42.57 -1.11
N LYS A 28 -13.98 43.28 -1.87
CA LYS A 28 -14.29 43.68 -3.24
C LYS A 28 -13.13 43.33 -4.16
N ASN A 29 -13.42 42.34 -5.00
CA ASN A 29 -12.65 41.87 -6.16
C ASN A 29 -11.31 41.22 -5.79
N VAL A 30 -11.37 39.92 -5.50
CA VAL A 30 -10.18 39.05 -5.55
C VAL A 30 -9.70 39.01 -7.00
N VAL A 31 -8.64 39.75 -7.31
CA VAL A 31 -7.99 39.68 -8.62
C VAL A 31 -7.15 38.40 -8.65
N LEU A 32 -7.60 37.43 -9.42
CA LEU A 32 -6.90 36.15 -9.61
C LEU A 32 -5.72 36.38 -10.57
N GLN A 33 -4.50 36.31 -10.05
CA GLN A 33 -3.30 36.25 -10.88
C GLN A 33 -3.07 34.79 -11.28
N ALA A 34 -3.58 34.38 -12.44
CA ALA A 34 -3.26 33.09 -13.05
C ALA A 34 -2.61 33.30 -14.42
N SER A 35 -1.45 32.69 -14.64
CA SER A 35 -0.80 32.57 -15.94
C SER A 35 -1.54 31.53 -16.80
N ASN A 36 -1.89 31.93 -18.02
CA ASN A 36 -2.67 31.16 -18.99
C ASN A 36 -2.05 29.79 -19.33
N GLU A 37 -2.81 28.72 -19.08
CA GLU A 37 -3.09 27.66 -20.07
C GLU A 37 -4.21 26.67 -19.65
N ASP A 38 -4.68 26.72 -18.39
CA ASP A 38 -5.91 26.03 -17.98
C ASP A 38 -6.99 27.05 -17.62
N GLN A 39 -8.20 26.89 -18.16
CA GLN A 39 -9.37 27.63 -17.67
C GLN A 39 -9.55 27.30 -16.18
N THR A 40 -9.11 28.19 -15.29
CA THR A 40 -9.01 27.85 -13.88
C THR A 40 -10.41 27.62 -13.29
N LEU A 41 -10.52 26.73 -12.29
CA LEU A 41 -11.80 26.45 -11.62
C LEU A 41 -12.48 27.74 -11.12
N LEU A 42 -11.68 28.72 -10.70
CA LEU A 42 -12.18 30.00 -10.23
C LEU A 42 -12.66 30.90 -11.38
N ASP A 43 -12.01 30.89 -12.54
CA ASP A 43 -12.56 31.57 -13.72
C ASP A 43 -13.91 30.97 -14.14
N ARG A 44 -14.07 29.66 -13.96
CA ARG A 44 -15.28 28.94 -14.36
C ARG A 44 -16.43 29.09 -13.35
N PHE A 45 -16.16 29.03 -12.05
CA PHE A 45 -17.18 28.96 -11.00
C PHE A 45 -17.19 30.15 -10.03
N GLY A 46 -16.07 30.87 -9.90
CA GLY A 46 -15.94 32.03 -9.01
C GLY A 46 -17.01 33.06 -9.31
N ASP A 47 -17.69 33.53 -8.26
CA ASP A 47 -18.79 34.51 -8.30
C ASP A 47 -19.98 34.18 -9.24
N LYS A 48 -20.06 32.94 -9.73
CA LYS A 48 -21.08 32.45 -10.69
C LYS A 48 -22.07 31.45 -10.06
N TRP A 49 -22.19 31.45 -8.74
CA TRP A 49 -22.98 30.47 -7.99
C TRP A 49 -24.50 30.68 -8.07
N GLY A 50 -24.97 31.88 -8.43
CA GLY A 50 -26.40 32.18 -8.54
C GLY A 50 -27.14 31.35 -9.60
N ASP A 51 -26.46 31.04 -10.71
CA ASP A 51 -26.99 30.23 -11.82
C ASP A 51 -26.54 28.76 -11.75
N PHE A 52 -25.81 28.38 -10.70
CA PHE A 52 -25.26 27.04 -10.57
C PHE A 52 -26.38 26.01 -10.39
N LYS A 53 -26.35 24.97 -11.24
CA LYS A 53 -27.16 23.77 -11.05
C LYS A 53 -26.42 22.56 -11.58
N PHE A 54 -26.51 21.46 -10.85
CA PHE A 54 -26.13 20.16 -11.39
C PHE A 54 -27.13 19.72 -12.47
N ALA A 55 -26.68 18.84 -13.36
CA ALA A 55 -27.59 18.12 -14.24
C ALA A 55 -28.55 17.23 -13.42
N PRO A 56 -29.81 17.03 -13.86
CA PRO A 56 -30.75 16.17 -13.15
C PRO A 56 -30.28 14.71 -13.14
N ILE A 57 -30.55 14.00 -12.04
CA ILE A 57 -30.20 12.59 -11.85
C ILE A 57 -31.29 11.89 -11.02
N ARG A 58 -31.46 10.57 -11.23
CA ARG A 58 -32.31 9.68 -10.42
C ARG A 58 -31.44 8.72 -9.63
N GLU A 59 -31.84 8.39 -8.41
CA GLU A 59 -31.10 7.57 -7.45
C GLU A 59 -30.70 6.19 -8.03
N SER A 60 -31.62 5.58 -8.81
CA SER A 60 -31.37 4.28 -9.44
C SER A 60 -30.28 4.33 -10.52
N GLN A 61 -29.99 5.49 -11.12
CA GLN A 61 -28.87 5.64 -12.04
C GLN A 61 -27.54 5.51 -11.29
N VAL A 62 -27.45 6.07 -10.07
CA VAL A 62 -26.26 5.99 -9.21
C VAL A 62 -26.05 4.57 -8.70
N SER A 63 -27.11 3.94 -8.17
CA SER A 63 -27.06 2.53 -7.71
C SER A 63 -26.58 1.59 -8.82
N ARG A 64 -27.19 1.67 -10.01
CA ARG A 64 -26.79 0.85 -11.18
C ARG A 64 -25.38 1.19 -11.68
N ALA A 65 -24.96 2.46 -11.61
CA ALA A 65 -23.63 2.85 -12.06
C ALA A 65 -22.53 2.23 -11.21
N MET A 66 -22.72 2.16 -9.88
CA MET A 66 -21.78 1.56 -8.95
C MET A 66 -21.81 0.03 -9.03
N THR A 67 -22.99 -0.59 -8.91
CA THR A 67 -23.09 -2.07 -8.88
C THR A 67 -22.61 -2.69 -10.19
N ARG A 68 -22.97 -2.12 -11.34
CA ARG A 68 -22.48 -2.63 -12.64
C ARG A 68 -20.95 -2.67 -12.71
N ARG A 69 -20.26 -1.68 -12.15
CA ARG A 69 -18.79 -1.62 -12.17
C ARG A 69 -18.19 -2.55 -11.13
N TYR A 70 -18.70 -2.54 -9.91
CA TYR A 70 -18.19 -3.39 -8.85
C TYR A 70 -18.34 -4.89 -9.18
N PHE A 71 -19.47 -5.29 -9.75
CA PHE A 71 -19.68 -6.68 -10.18
C PHE A 71 -18.89 -7.04 -11.44
N ALA A 72 -18.60 -6.07 -12.34
CA ALA A 72 -17.67 -6.30 -13.43
C ALA A 72 -16.23 -6.51 -12.93
N ASP A 73 -15.84 -5.82 -11.87
CA ASP A 73 -14.55 -6.04 -11.21
C ASP A 73 -14.51 -7.42 -10.53
N LEU A 74 -15.58 -7.80 -9.80
CA LEU A 74 -15.67 -9.13 -9.18
C LEU A 74 -15.57 -10.26 -10.22
N ASP A 75 -16.25 -10.13 -11.36
CA ASP A 75 -16.18 -11.11 -12.45
C ASP A 75 -14.77 -11.16 -13.07
N ARG A 76 -14.20 -10.00 -13.40
CA ARG A 76 -12.87 -9.91 -14.04
C ARG A 76 -11.73 -10.44 -13.16
N TYR A 77 -11.80 -10.19 -11.85
CA TYR A 77 -10.74 -10.48 -10.89
C TYR A 77 -11.00 -11.73 -10.03
N ALA A 78 -12.12 -12.44 -10.19
CA ALA A 78 -12.31 -13.77 -9.59
C ALA A 78 -11.17 -14.73 -9.98
N GLU A 79 -10.67 -14.59 -11.21
CA GLU A 79 -9.39 -15.13 -11.67
C GLU A 79 -8.42 -13.96 -11.87
N SER A 80 -7.40 -13.85 -11.02
CA SER A 80 -6.37 -12.81 -11.07
C SER A 80 -5.01 -13.40 -11.45
N ASP A 81 -4.12 -12.60 -12.03
CA ASP A 81 -2.74 -13.05 -12.25
C ASP A 81 -1.94 -12.94 -10.95
N VAL A 82 -2.11 -11.82 -10.22
CA VAL A 82 -1.47 -11.60 -8.92
C VAL A 82 -2.46 -11.01 -7.94
N VAL A 83 -2.46 -11.52 -6.70
CA VAL A 83 -3.16 -10.92 -5.57
C VAL A 83 -2.14 -10.31 -4.61
N ILE A 84 -2.33 -9.05 -4.22
CA ILE A 84 -1.54 -8.38 -3.18
C ILE A 84 -2.43 -8.20 -1.95
N VAL A 85 -2.02 -8.74 -0.81
CA VAL A 85 -2.76 -8.64 0.46
C VAL A 85 -2.15 -7.55 1.33
N GLY A 86 -2.96 -6.54 1.65
CA GLY A 86 -2.56 -5.34 2.36
C GLY A 86 -2.07 -4.22 1.44
N ALA A 87 -2.78 -3.10 1.42
CA ALA A 87 -2.43 -1.89 0.67
C ALA A 87 -1.62 -0.90 1.53
N GLY A 88 -0.65 -1.41 2.31
CA GLY A 88 0.32 -0.60 3.03
C GLY A 88 1.41 -0.02 2.12
N SER A 89 2.40 0.66 2.69
CA SER A 89 3.54 1.20 1.93
C SER A 89 4.30 0.14 1.14
N CYS A 90 4.53 -1.04 1.71
CA CYS A 90 5.15 -2.16 1.00
C CYS A 90 4.25 -2.68 -0.13
N GLY A 91 3.00 -3.03 0.15
CA GLY A 91 2.06 -3.58 -0.85
C GLY A 91 1.80 -2.63 -2.03
N LEU A 92 1.64 -1.33 -1.77
CA LEU A 92 1.47 -0.34 -2.85
C LEU A 92 2.77 -0.07 -3.61
N SER A 93 3.94 -0.18 -2.97
CA SER A 93 5.23 -0.11 -3.68
C SER A 93 5.44 -1.34 -4.59
N THR A 94 5.04 -2.53 -4.13
CA THR A 94 4.97 -3.75 -4.95
C THR A 94 4.03 -3.54 -6.13
N ALA A 95 2.80 -3.08 -5.89
CA ALA A 95 1.79 -2.88 -6.92
C ALA A 95 2.28 -1.90 -7.99
N TYR A 96 2.81 -0.75 -7.59
CA TYR A 96 3.36 0.26 -8.50
C TYR A 96 4.47 -0.33 -9.39
N THR A 97 5.44 -0.99 -8.78
CA THR A 97 6.61 -1.54 -9.47
C THR A 97 6.19 -2.65 -10.45
N LEU A 98 5.36 -3.59 -9.98
CA LEU A 98 4.93 -4.74 -10.76
C LEU A 98 4.00 -4.34 -11.91
N ALA A 99 2.99 -3.51 -11.65
CA ALA A 99 2.02 -3.09 -12.67
C ALA A 99 2.67 -2.25 -13.77
N LYS A 100 3.67 -1.41 -13.41
CA LYS A 100 4.49 -0.67 -14.38
C LYS A 100 5.34 -1.60 -15.24
N ALA A 101 5.93 -2.64 -14.65
CA ALA A 101 6.78 -3.60 -15.37
C ALA A 101 5.98 -4.60 -16.23
N ARG A 102 4.76 -4.95 -15.81
CA ARG A 102 3.88 -5.92 -16.47
C ARG A 102 2.45 -5.37 -16.63
N PRO A 103 2.22 -4.44 -17.57
CA PRO A 103 0.88 -3.89 -17.83
C PRO A 103 -0.15 -4.92 -18.31
N ASP A 104 0.31 -6.12 -18.71
CA ASP A 104 -0.51 -7.25 -19.15
C ASP A 104 -1.15 -8.03 -17.98
N LEU A 105 -0.61 -7.95 -16.76
CA LEU A 105 -1.07 -8.75 -15.63
C LEU A 105 -2.25 -8.11 -14.90
N LYS A 106 -3.26 -8.91 -14.55
CA LYS A 106 -4.37 -8.51 -13.67
C LYS A 106 -3.93 -8.56 -12.21
N ILE A 107 -3.81 -7.40 -11.57
CA ILE A 107 -3.35 -7.26 -10.19
C ILE A 107 -4.53 -6.85 -9.29
N ALA A 108 -4.97 -7.76 -8.43
CA ALA A 108 -5.97 -7.48 -7.40
C ALA A 108 -5.28 -7.13 -6.09
N ILE A 109 -5.62 -5.98 -5.49
CA ILE A 109 -5.16 -5.57 -4.17
C ILE A 109 -6.33 -5.73 -3.19
N VAL A 110 -6.15 -6.51 -2.13
CA VAL A 110 -7.16 -6.74 -1.09
C VAL A 110 -6.72 -6.02 0.18
N GLU A 111 -7.51 -5.03 0.61
CA GLU A 111 -7.22 -4.19 1.78
C GLU A 111 -8.37 -4.22 2.78
N ALA A 112 -8.05 -4.66 4.00
CA ALA A 112 -9.04 -4.84 5.06
C ALA A 112 -9.70 -3.51 5.47
N SER A 113 -8.94 -2.42 5.50
CA SER A 113 -9.45 -1.12 5.91
C SER A 113 -10.28 -0.47 4.81
N VAL A 114 -11.20 0.43 5.19
CA VAL A 114 -11.87 1.31 4.22
C VAL A 114 -10.85 2.21 3.53
N SER A 115 -9.91 2.77 4.29
CA SER A 115 -8.85 3.63 3.77
C SER A 115 -7.56 2.81 3.61
N PRO A 116 -7.01 2.66 2.40
CA PRO A 116 -5.70 2.03 2.20
C PRO A 116 -4.57 2.91 2.74
N GLY A 117 -3.33 2.42 2.68
CA GLY A 117 -2.11 3.12 3.10
C GLY A 117 -1.50 2.56 4.39
N GLY A 118 -2.25 1.71 5.13
CA GLY A 118 -1.79 1.10 6.37
C GLY A 118 -1.26 2.13 7.37
N GLY A 119 -0.09 1.87 7.95
CA GLY A 119 0.57 2.79 8.89
C GLY A 119 1.27 3.99 8.26
N CYS A 120 1.25 4.16 6.93
CA CYS A 120 2.04 5.18 6.22
C CYS A 120 1.31 6.54 6.07
N TRP A 121 0.39 6.85 6.98
CA TRP A 121 -0.26 8.16 7.05
C TRP A 121 0.46 9.14 7.99
N LEU A 122 1.30 8.61 8.89
CA LEU A 122 2.02 9.34 9.92
C LEU A 122 3.45 8.82 10.01
N GLY A 123 4.31 9.60 10.67
CA GLY A 123 5.60 9.15 11.19
C GLY A 123 5.46 8.49 12.56
N GLY A 124 6.48 8.63 13.41
CA GLY A 124 6.44 8.14 14.79
C GLY A 124 5.55 8.99 15.69
N GLN A 125 4.86 8.38 16.65
CA GLN A 125 4.13 9.07 17.73
C GLN A 125 3.15 10.15 17.25
N LEU A 126 2.46 9.89 16.12
CA LEU A 126 1.51 10.81 15.48
C LEU A 126 2.14 12.07 14.84
N PHE A 127 3.47 12.15 14.76
CA PHE A 127 4.14 13.19 13.97
C PHE A 127 4.00 12.94 12.48
N SER A 128 4.34 13.92 11.65
CA SER A 128 4.05 13.90 10.20
C SER A 128 5.19 13.41 9.32
N ALA A 129 6.43 13.81 9.62
CA ALA A 129 7.58 13.62 8.75
C ALA A 129 7.86 12.12 8.50
N MET A 130 8.17 11.79 7.26
CA MET A 130 8.51 10.43 6.83
C MET A 130 9.98 10.37 6.45
N VAL A 131 10.75 9.63 7.24
CA VAL A 131 12.19 9.44 7.03
C VAL A 131 12.43 8.19 6.19
N LEU A 132 13.28 8.31 5.17
CA LEU A 132 13.74 7.19 4.36
C LEU A 132 15.26 7.23 4.25
N ARG A 133 15.94 6.15 4.66
CA ARG A 133 17.39 6.00 4.42
C ARG A 133 17.67 5.75 2.93
N LYS A 134 18.79 6.28 2.43
CA LYS A 134 19.23 6.02 1.06
C LYS A 134 19.61 4.55 0.88
N PRO A 135 19.34 3.91 -0.28
CA PRO A 135 18.94 4.53 -1.56
C PRO A 135 17.42 4.55 -1.82
N ALA A 136 16.56 4.60 -0.79
CA ALA A 136 15.10 4.61 -1.00
C ALA A 136 14.56 5.92 -1.62
N ASP A 137 15.37 6.97 -1.63
CA ASP A 137 15.13 8.23 -2.33
C ASP A 137 14.97 8.07 -3.84
N GLU A 138 15.61 7.06 -4.45
CA GLU A 138 15.43 6.74 -5.88
C GLU A 138 13.97 6.40 -6.21
N PHE A 139 13.26 5.73 -5.29
CA PHE A 139 11.84 5.46 -5.48
C PHE A 139 11.01 6.74 -5.38
N LEU A 140 11.36 7.67 -4.47
CA LEU A 140 10.69 8.96 -4.35
C LEU A 140 10.84 9.78 -5.63
N ASN A 141 12.02 9.75 -6.26
CA ASN A 141 12.28 10.37 -7.56
C ASN A 141 11.37 9.77 -8.64
N ASP A 142 11.25 8.44 -8.72
CA ASP A 142 10.42 7.76 -9.73
C ASP A 142 8.92 8.11 -9.59
N ILE A 143 8.43 8.30 -8.36
CA ILE A 143 7.05 8.73 -8.10
C ILE A 143 6.88 10.26 -7.99
N GLY A 144 7.94 11.05 -8.16
CA GLY A 144 7.89 12.51 -8.10
C GLY A 144 7.42 13.07 -6.75
N VAL A 145 7.80 12.43 -5.63
CA VAL A 145 7.53 12.94 -4.28
C VAL A 145 8.73 13.77 -3.83
N PRO A 146 8.54 15.07 -3.53
CA PRO A 146 9.65 15.91 -3.07
C PRO A 146 10.07 15.55 -1.65
N PHE A 147 11.37 15.70 -1.37
CA PHE A 147 11.99 15.44 -0.08
C PHE A 147 13.13 16.43 0.20
N GLU A 148 13.49 16.53 1.47
CA GLU A 148 14.69 17.23 1.94
C GLU A 148 15.82 16.19 2.09
N ASP A 149 17.00 16.48 1.54
CA ASP A 149 18.17 15.59 1.59
C ASP A 149 19.05 15.92 2.80
N GLU A 150 19.23 14.93 3.69
CA GLU A 150 19.97 15.04 4.94
C GLU A 150 21.24 14.15 4.94
N GLY A 151 21.78 13.86 3.74
CA GLY A 151 22.97 13.06 3.55
C GLY A 151 22.67 11.56 3.42
N ASN A 152 22.67 10.82 4.54
CA ASN A 152 22.45 9.36 4.53
C ASN A 152 20.96 8.97 4.48
N TYR A 153 20.07 9.95 4.61
CA TYR A 153 18.63 9.77 4.56
C TYR A 153 17.98 11.02 3.95
N VAL A 154 16.70 10.89 3.62
CA VAL A 154 15.86 11.96 3.13
C VAL A 154 14.58 12.04 3.96
N VAL A 155 13.93 13.20 3.94
CA VAL A 155 12.71 13.46 4.70
C VAL A 155 11.62 13.96 3.77
N VAL A 156 10.52 13.21 3.65
CA VAL A 156 9.29 13.70 3.04
C VAL A 156 8.52 14.48 4.11
N LYS A 157 8.13 15.72 3.78
CA LYS A 157 7.48 16.65 4.74
C LYS A 157 6.29 16.06 5.49
N HIS A 158 5.57 15.13 4.86
CA HIS A 158 4.48 14.40 5.48
C HIS A 158 4.33 13.00 4.85
N ALA A 159 4.21 11.96 5.67
CA ALA A 159 3.96 10.58 5.20
C ALA A 159 2.75 10.47 4.25
N ALA A 160 1.67 11.21 4.53
CA ALA A 160 0.50 11.32 3.66
C ALA A 160 0.81 11.82 2.24
N LEU A 161 1.83 12.68 2.05
CA LEU A 161 2.23 13.14 0.70
C LEU A 161 2.77 11.98 -0.12
N PHE A 162 3.67 11.18 0.47
CA PHE A 162 4.17 9.97 -0.15
C PHE A 162 3.02 9.00 -0.44
N MET A 163 2.21 8.69 0.58
CA MET A 163 1.24 7.62 0.47
C MET A 163 0.11 7.94 -0.52
N SER A 164 -0.40 9.17 -0.50
CA SER A 164 -1.43 9.62 -1.44
C SER A 164 -0.92 9.69 -2.88
N THR A 165 0.34 10.12 -3.10
CA THR A 165 0.95 10.17 -4.44
C THR A 165 1.12 8.78 -5.01
N LEU A 166 1.70 7.85 -4.24
CA LEU A 166 1.88 6.46 -4.65
C LEU A 166 0.52 5.80 -4.94
N MET A 167 -0.45 5.95 -4.04
CA MET A 167 -1.80 5.42 -4.25
C MET A 167 -2.45 5.98 -5.52
N SER A 168 -2.36 7.28 -5.78
CA SER A 168 -2.91 7.89 -6.99
C SER A 168 -2.31 7.29 -8.26
N LYS A 169 -0.98 7.09 -8.29
CA LYS A 169 -0.31 6.48 -9.44
C LYS A 169 -0.69 5.01 -9.65
N VAL A 170 -0.79 4.23 -8.57
CA VAL A 170 -1.21 2.82 -8.62
C VAL A 170 -2.65 2.70 -9.13
N LEU A 171 -3.58 3.49 -8.58
CA LEU A 171 -4.99 3.44 -8.96
C LEU A 171 -5.27 3.95 -10.38
N ALA A 172 -4.34 4.72 -10.97
CA ALA A 172 -4.43 5.15 -12.36
C ALA A 172 -4.03 4.05 -13.37
N MET A 173 -3.44 2.94 -12.91
CA MET A 173 -3.01 1.85 -13.79
C MET A 173 -4.20 0.97 -14.22
N PRO A 174 -4.39 0.69 -15.52
CA PRO A 174 -5.61 0.05 -16.06
C PRO A 174 -5.75 -1.44 -15.69
N ASN A 175 -4.67 -2.04 -15.18
CA ASN A 175 -4.55 -3.45 -14.83
C ASN A 175 -4.51 -3.70 -13.32
N VAL A 176 -4.76 -2.67 -12.51
CA VAL A 176 -4.83 -2.74 -11.05
C VAL A 176 -6.27 -2.55 -10.59
N LYS A 177 -6.70 -3.34 -9.60
CA LYS A 177 -7.95 -3.13 -8.88
C LYS A 177 -7.71 -3.16 -7.37
N LEU A 178 -8.22 -2.15 -6.68
CA LEU A 178 -8.28 -2.11 -5.21
C LEU A 178 -9.67 -2.57 -4.73
N PHE A 179 -9.68 -3.63 -3.92
CA PHE A 179 -10.79 -4.08 -3.11
C PHE A 179 -10.51 -3.72 -1.64
N ASN A 180 -10.82 -2.47 -1.28
CA ASN A 180 -10.78 -1.99 0.09
C ASN A 180 -12.07 -2.37 0.84
N ALA A 181 -12.02 -2.36 2.17
CA ALA A 181 -13.06 -2.92 3.06
C ALA A 181 -13.29 -4.43 2.84
N THR A 182 -12.30 -5.12 2.28
CA THR A 182 -12.30 -6.57 2.02
C THR A 182 -11.06 -7.15 2.67
N CYS A 183 -11.22 -8.13 3.55
CA CYS A 183 -10.09 -8.80 4.18
C CYS A 183 -9.91 -10.21 3.62
N VAL A 184 -8.69 -10.73 3.76
CA VAL A 184 -8.38 -12.13 3.49
C VAL A 184 -8.47 -12.88 4.82
N GLU A 185 -9.28 -13.93 4.86
CA GLU A 185 -9.51 -14.75 6.05
C GLU A 185 -8.95 -16.18 5.92
N ASP A 186 -8.64 -16.63 4.70
CA ASP A 186 -7.91 -17.87 4.44
C ASP A 186 -7.11 -17.80 3.12
N LEU A 187 -6.27 -18.79 2.87
CA LEU A 187 -5.52 -19.00 1.62
C LEU A 187 -6.11 -20.17 0.85
N ILE A 188 -6.20 -20.05 -0.47
CA ILE A 188 -6.57 -21.18 -1.34
C ILE A 188 -5.32 -22.02 -1.57
N THR A 189 -5.40 -23.32 -1.33
CA THR A 189 -4.23 -24.22 -1.35
C THR A 189 -4.36 -25.34 -2.38
N ARG A 190 -3.22 -25.86 -2.84
CA ARG A 190 -3.08 -27.09 -3.63
C ARG A 190 -1.90 -27.91 -3.11
N PRO A 191 -1.92 -29.23 -3.25
CA PRO A 191 -0.70 -30.04 -3.08
C PRO A 191 0.37 -29.58 -4.07
N ALA A 192 1.60 -29.43 -3.61
CA ALA A 192 2.77 -29.21 -4.45
C ALA A 192 3.46 -30.55 -4.78
N ALA A 193 4.23 -30.58 -5.87
CA ALA A 193 4.93 -31.78 -6.32
C ALA A 193 6.01 -32.28 -5.33
N ASP A 194 6.54 -31.40 -4.50
CA ASP A 194 7.52 -31.71 -3.44
C ASP A 194 6.87 -32.21 -2.13
N GLY A 195 5.54 -32.36 -2.11
CA GLY A 195 4.77 -32.78 -0.94
C GLY A 195 4.38 -31.63 0.00
N ASN A 196 4.81 -30.39 -0.30
CA ASN A 196 4.40 -29.21 0.46
C ASN A 196 3.04 -28.67 -0.02
N VAL A 197 2.59 -27.58 0.60
CA VAL A 197 1.41 -26.84 0.15
C VAL A 197 1.81 -25.67 -0.74
N ARG A 198 1.11 -25.53 -1.87
CA ARG A 198 1.17 -24.37 -2.76
C ARG A 198 -0.04 -23.47 -2.55
N ILE A 199 0.20 -22.16 -2.52
CA ILE A 199 -0.86 -21.15 -2.45
C ILE A 199 -1.28 -20.76 -3.87
N VAL A 200 -2.58 -20.75 -4.14
CA VAL A 200 -3.17 -20.49 -5.47
C VAL A 200 -4.34 -19.50 -5.43
N GLY A 201 -4.38 -18.65 -4.41
CA GLY A 201 -5.40 -17.62 -4.26
C GLY A 201 -5.70 -17.29 -2.80
N VAL A 202 -6.76 -16.51 -2.61
CA VAL A 202 -7.20 -16.01 -1.30
C VAL A 202 -8.69 -16.22 -1.09
N VAL A 203 -9.05 -16.44 0.18
CA VAL A 203 -10.44 -16.48 0.65
C VAL A 203 -10.75 -15.14 1.27
N THR A 204 -11.79 -14.48 0.77
CA THR A 204 -12.08 -13.07 1.05
C THR A 204 -13.46 -12.92 1.67
N ASN A 205 -13.61 -11.90 2.51
CA ASN A 205 -14.92 -11.45 2.95
C ASN A 205 -14.91 -9.94 3.17
N TRP A 206 -16.08 -9.34 3.37
CA TRP A 206 -16.15 -7.99 3.92
C TRP A 206 -15.48 -7.97 5.29
N THR A 207 -14.64 -6.99 5.55
CA THR A 207 -13.91 -6.92 6.82
C THR A 207 -14.82 -6.95 8.04
N LEU A 208 -15.98 -6.29 7.96
CA LEU A 208 -16.97 -6.30 9.03
C LEU A 208 -17.58 -7.69 9.24
N VAL A 209 -17.78 -8.48 8.18
CA VAL A 209 -18.27 -9.86 8.33
C VAL A 209 -17.22 -10.68 9.10
N THR A 210 -15.95 -10.59 8.71
CA THR A 210 -14.88 -11.35 9.36
C THR A 210 -14.66 -10.95 10.82
N LEU A 211 -14.84 -9.67 11.18
CA LEU A 211 -14.76 -9.21 12.57
C LEU A 211 -15.94 -9.65 13.45
N HIS A 212 -17.03 -10.14 12.84
CA HIS A 212 -18.31 -10.42 13.49
C HIS A 212 -18.82 -11.85 13.21
N HIS A 213 -17.91 -12.80 12.99
CA HIS A 213 -18.24 -14.22 12.76
C HIS A 213 -19.01 -14.87 13.94
N ASP A 214 -18.85 -14.35 15.16
CA ASP A 214 -19.54 -14.84 16.36
C ASP A 214 -20.86 -14.12 16.66
N ASP A 215 -21.16 -13.01 15.98
CA ASP A 215 -22.31 -12.14 16.29
C ASP A 215 -23.57 -12.47 15.47
N HIS A 216 -23.43 -13.33 14.46
CA HIS A 216 -24.47 -13.68 13.49
C HIS A 216 -24.47 -15.18 13.17
N SER A 217 -25.41 -15.61 12.33
CA SER A 217 -25.28 -16.92 11.66
C SER A 217 -24.05 -16.92 10.77
N CYS A 218 -23.52 -18.11 10.46
CA CYS A 218 -22.35 -18.26 9.59
C CYS A 218 -22.56 -17.54 8.25
N MET A 219 -21.58 -16.73 7.86
CA MET A 219 -21.57 -15.92 6.63
C MET A 219 -20.37 -16.33 5.80
N ASP A 220 -20.58 -17.29 4.89
CA ASP A 220 -19.52 -17.87 4.08
C ASP A 220 -18.72 -16.81 3.30
N PRO A 221 -17.40 -17.02 3.11
CA PRO A 221 -16.57 -16.16 2.28
C PRO A 221 -16.83 -16.28 0.78
N ASN A 222 -16.18 -15.40 0.03
CA ASN A 222 -15.95 -15.52 -1.41
C ASN A 222 -14.46 -15.83 -1.71
N THR A 223 -14.09 -16.05 -2.96
CA THR A 223 -12.74 -16.49 -3.36
C THR A 223 -12.18 -15.71 -4.54
N ILE A 224 -10.85 -15.55 -4.55
CA ILE A 224 -10.08 -15.08 -5.69
C ILE A 224 -8.97 -16.07 -5.99
N ASN A 225 -9.01 -16.69 -7.16
CA ASN A 225 -7.95 -17.54 -7.68
C ASN A 225 -6.79 -16.69 -8.22
N ALA A 226 -5.56 -17.07 -7.90
CA ALA A 226 -4.37 -16.44 -8.48
C ALA A 226 -3.16 -17.37 -8.38
N PRO A 227 -2.34 -17.52 -9.44
CA PRO A 227 -1.12 -18.31 -9.37
C PRO A 227 -0.09 -17.73 -8.39
N LEU A 228 -0.18 -16.44 -8.07
CA LEU A 228 0.75 -15.79 -7.16
C LEU A 228 0.03 -14.84 -6.19
N VAL A 229 0.31 -15.02 -4.90
CA VAL A 229 -0.12 -14.14 -3.81
C VAL A 229 1.10 -13.45 -3.22
N ILE A 230 1.01 -12.13 -3.00
CA ILE A 230 2.04 -11.33 -2.33
C ILE A 230 1.44 -10.77 -1.05
N SER A 231 1.90 -11.23 0.11
CA SER A 231 1.41 -10.81 1.41
C SER A 231 2.29 -9.72 2.02
N THR A 232 1.66 -8.59 2.36
CA THR A 232 2.30 -7.41 2.94
C THR A 232 1.44 -6.80 4.05
N THR A 233 0.83 -7.65 4.90
CA THR A 233 -0.19 -7.22 5.87
C THR A 233 0.37 -6.56 7.14
N GLY A 234 1.66 -6.21 7.14
CA GLY A 234 2.35 -5.65 8.31
C GLY A 234 2.49 -6.68 9.44
N HIS A 235 2.84 -6.20 10.63
CA HIS A 235 3.10 -7.05 11.80
C HIS A 235 2.01 -6.97 12.89
N ASP A 236 1.23 -5.89 12.91
CA ASP A 236 0.29 -5.56 14.00
C ASP A 236 -1.14 -5.35 13.49
N GLY A 237 -2.08 -5.16 14.41
CA GLY A 237 -3.48 -4.95 14.15
C GLY A 237 -4.27 -6.25 13.98
N PRO A 238 -5.60 -6.17 13.81
CA PRO A 238 -6.47 -7.34 13.76
C PRO A 238 -6.11 -8.36 12.67
N PHE A 239 -5.49 -7.90 11.57
CA PHE A 239 -5.10 -8.69 10.41
C PHE A 239 -3.58 -8.72 10.18
N GLY A 240 -2.79 -8.26 11.15
CA GLY A 240 -1.34 -8.20 11.06
C GLY A 240 -0.71 -9.58 10.92
N ALA A 241 0.28 -9.70 10.04
CA ALA A 241 1.01 -10.92 9.71
C ALA A 241 0.11 -12.14 9.41
N PHE A 242 -0.97 -11.91 8.65
CA PHE A 242 -2.00 -12.89 8.39
C PHE A 242 -1.44 -14.15 7.74
N SER A 243 -0.73 -14.02 6.61
CA SER A 243 -0.27 -15.18 5.84
C SER A 243 0.81 -15.94 6.60
N ALA A 244 1.70 -15.23 7.31
CA ALA A 244 2.70 -15.86 8.18
C ALA A 244 2.05 -16.71 9.27
N LYS A 245 1.06 -16.17 9.99
CA LYS A 245 0.29 -16.90 11.01
C LYS A 245 -0.50 -18.05 10.38
N ARG A 246 -1.05 -17.84 9.18
CA ARG A 246 -1.83 -18.87 8.48
C ARG A 246 -0.97 -20.07 8.13
N LEU A 247 0.24 -19.86 7.61
CA LEU A 247 1.23 -20.93 7.35
C LEU A 247 1.52 -21.80 8.57
N VAL A 248 1.58 -21.22 9.78
CA VAL A 248 1.72 -22.01 11.03
C VAL A 248 0.47 -22.84 11.29
N SER A 249 -0.71 -22.23 11.30
CA SER A 249 -1.97 -22.93 11.64
C SER A 249 -2.35 -24.05 10.65
N MET A 250 -1.87 -23.98 9.40
CA MET A 250 -2.03 -25.03 8.40
C MET A 250 -0.88 -26.05 8.40
N ASN A 251 0.04 -25.98 9.36
CA ASN A 251 1.21 -26.83 9.50
C ASN A 251 2.17 -26.82 8.28
N ALA A 252 2.20 -25.71 7.51
CA ALA A 252 3.17 -25.54 6.44
C ALA A 252 4.55 -25.13 6.98
N ILE A 253 4.60 -24.52 8.17
CA ILE A 253 5.81 -24.24 8.93
C ILE A 253 5.59 -24.56 10.41
N GLU A 254 6.65 -24.86 11.16
CA GLU A 254 6.56 -25.23 12.59
C GLU A 254 6.05 -24.06 13.46
N LYS A 255 6.62 -22.87 13.26
CA LYS A 255 6.34 -21.69 14.09
C LYS A 255 6.83 -20.41 13.41
N LEU A 256 6.38 -19.27 13.93
CA LEU A 256 6.92 -17.96 13.59
C LEU A 256 8.30 -17.75 14.23
N GLY A 257 9.16 -16.99 13.55
CA GLY A 257 10.38 -16.46 14.16
C GLY A 257 10.07 -15.44 15.26
N GLY A 258 9.04 -14.60 15.05
CA GLY A 258 8.55 -13.57 15.96
C GLY A 258 9.40 -12.29 15.91
N MET A 259 8.77 -11.16 15.60
CA MET A 259 9.44 -9.86 15.47
C MET A 259 10.26 -9.52 16.72
N ARG A 260 11.50 -9.04 16.53
CA ARG A 260 12.44 -8.71 17.61
C ARG A 260 12.38 -7.23 18.01
N GLY A 261 13.24 -6.86 18.96
CA GLY A 261 13.43 -5.47 19.40
C GLY A 261 13.81 -4.52 18.26
N LEU A 262 13.76 -3.22 18.55
CA LEU A 262 14.05 -2.19 17.55
C LEU A 262 15.55 -2.04 17.33
N ASP A 263 15.99 -2.22 16.08
CA ASP A 263 17.34 -1.90 15.59
C ASP A 263 17.24 -1.57 14.09
N MET A 264 17.26 -0.29 13.76
CA MET A 264 17.06 0.20 12.39
C MET A 264 18.13 -0.31 11.41
N ASN A 265 19.37 -0.46 11.86
CA ASN A 265 20.48 -0.82 10.96
C ASN A 265 20.35 -2.26 10.48
N SER A 266 20.08 -3.19 11.40
CA SER A 266 19.90 -4.60 11.06
C SER A 266 18.52 -4.88 10.47
N ALA A 267 17.46 -4.20 10.95
CA ALA A 267 16.09 -4.43 10.51
C ALA A 267 15.88 -4.12 9.03
N GLU A 268 16.24 -2.91 8.59
CA GLU A 268 15.92 -2.49 7.22
C GLU A 268 16.61 -3.37 6.16
N ASP A 269 17.88 -3.69 6.39
CA ASP A 269 18.65 -4.59 5.53
C ASP A 269 18.06 -6.00 5.51
N ALA A 270 17.69 -6.55 6.68
CA ALA A 270 17.14 -7.89 6.79
C ALA A 270 15.81 -8.02 6.06
N ILE A 271 14.92 -7.03 6.18
CA ILE A 271 13.60 -7.05 5.54
C ILE A 271 13.73 -6.95 4.01
N VAL A 272 14.55 -6.03 3.50
CA VAL A 272 14.73 -5.89 2.05
C VAL A 272 15.37 -7.14 1.46
N LYS A 273 16.47 -7.64 2.04
CA LYS A 273 17.18 -8.82 1.52
C LYS A 273 16.40 -10.12 1.70
N GLY A 274 15.58 -10.21 2.74
CA GLY A 274 14.77 -11.39 3.04
C GLY A 274 13.50 -11.50 2.20
N THR A 275 13.02 -10.43 1.57
CA THR A 275 11.78 -10.46 0.78
C THR A 275 11.88 -11.46 -0.36
N ARG A 276 10.99 -12.47 -0.35
CA ARG A 276 11.08 -13.66 -1.22
C ARG A 276 9.76 -14.42 -1.31
N GLU A 277 9.72 -15.40 -2.21
CA GLU A 277 8.74 -16.50 -2.16
C GLU A 277 9.05 -17.40 -0.95
N VAL A 278 8.18 -17.37 0.05
CA VAL A 278 8.37 -18.08 1.33
C VAL A 278 7.71 -19.47 1.33
N SER A 279 6.74 -19.67 0.44
CA SER A 279 6.07 -20.93 0.13
C SER A 279 5.66 -20.86 -1.35
N PRO A 280 5.59 -21.98 -2.10
CA PRO A 280 5.21 -21.93 -3.51
C PRO A 280 3.91 -21.14 -3.73
N GLY A 281 3.96 -20.11 -4.57
CA GLY A 281 2.85 -19.21 -4.84
C GLY A 281 2.61 -18.10 -3.81
N LEU A 282 3.43 -17.98 -2.77
CA LEU A 282 3.32 -16.96 -1.72
C LEU A 282 4.64 -16.20 -1.53
N ILE A 283 4.65 -14.94 -1.96
CA ILE A 283 5.72 -13.97 -1.67
C ILE A 283 5.35 -13.18 -0.43
N MET A 284 6.33 -12.90 0.42
CA MET A 284 6.14 -12.09 1.62
C MET A 284 7.16 -10.97 1.70
N GLY A 285 6.68 -9.77 2.03
CA GLY A 285 7.49 -8.57 2.16
C GLY A 285 7.01 -7.65 3.28
N GLY A 286 7.71 -6.54 3.44
CA GLY A 286 7.46 -5.56 4.49
C GLY A 286 7.58 -6.15 5.89
N MET A 287 6.90 -5.55 6.85
CA MET A 287 7.01 -5.98 8.25
C MET A 287 6.35 -7.33 8.55
N GLU A 288 5.50 -7.87 7.68
CA GLU A 288 4.98 -9.23 7.85
C GLU A 288 6.11 -10.27 7.84
N LEU A 289 7.11 -10.05 6.98
CA LEU A 289 8.31 -10.90 6.91
C LEU A 289 9.10 -10.91 8.24
N SER A 290 9.05 -9.84 9.02
CA SER A 290 9.73 -9.79 10.32
C SER A 290 9.17 -10.80 11.33
N GLU A 291 7.87 -11.10 11.25
CA GLU A 291 7.22 -12.10 12.10
C GLU A 291 7.57 -13.52 11.64
N LEU A 292 7.67 -13.72 10.32
CA LEU A 292 8.08 -15.01 9.76
C LEU A 292 9.54 -15.32 10.14
N ASP A 293 10.48 -14.44 9.80
CA ASP A 293 11.92 -14.70 9.93
C ASP A 293 12.47 -14.37 11.33
N GLY A 294 11.73 -13.61 12.14
CA GLY A 294 12.18 -13.14 13.45
C GLY A 294 13.24 -12.05 13.35
N ALA A 295 13.02 -11.07 12.47
CA ALA A 295 13.90 -9.92 12.28
C ALA A 295 13.61 -8.79 13.29
N ASN A 296 14.57 -7.88 13.47
CA ASN A 296 14.37 -6.63 14.20
C ASN A 296 13.34 -5.73 13.50
N ARG A 297 12.69 -4.86 14.27
CA ARG A 297 11.82 -3.79 13.74
C ARG A 297 12.59 -2.49 13.55
N MET A 298 12.19 -1.65 12.61
CA MET A 298 12.84 -0.36 12.35
C MET A 298 12.13 0.85 12.99
N GLY A 299 10.86 0.72 13.38
CA GLY A 299 10.11 1.86 13.93
C GLY A 299 9.82 2.92 12.87
N PRO A 300 10.00 4.24 13.14
CA PRO A 300 9.52 5.31 12.27
C PRO A 300 10.47 5.66 11.11
N THR A 301 11.00 4.67 10.39
CA THR A 301 11.73 4.82 9.12
C THR A 301 11.14 3.86 8.09
N PHE A 302 11.05 4.30 6.84
CA PHE A 302 10.19 3.66 5.83
C PHE A 302 10.95 3.14 4.60
N GLY A 303 12.27 3.32 4.54
CA GLY A 303 13.09 2.93 3.38
C GLY A 303 12.94 1.44 3.06
N ALA A 304 13.00 0.58 4.08
CA ALA A 304 12.81 -0.85 3.92
C ALA A 304 11.44 -1.25 3.38
N MET A 305 10.37 -0.54 3.75
CA MET A 305 9.03 -0.89 3.26
C MET A 305 8.92 -0.65 1.75
N VAL A 306 9.48 0.47 1.30
CA VAL A 306 9.48 0.84 -0.12
C VAL A 306 10.33 -0.15 -0.93
N LEU A 307 11.58 -0.37 -0.52
CA LEU A 307 12.50 -1.25 -1.26
C LEU A 307 12.17 -2.74 -1.12
N SER A 308 11.55 -3.16 -0.02
CA SER A 308 10.97 -4.49 0.09
C SER A 308 9.82 -4.67 -0.90
N GLY A 309 8.99 -3.65 -1.13
CA GLY A 309 7.96 -3.71 -2.18
C GLY A 309 8.55 -3.86 -3.58
N VAL A 310 9.61 -3.11 -3.89
CA VAL A 310 10.38 -3.26 -5.15
C VAL A 310 10.92 -4.69 -5.28
N LYS A 311 11.50 -5.23 -4.19
CA LYS A 311 12.02 -6.60 -4.16
C LYS A 311 10.91 -7.65 -4.35
N ALA A 312 9.75 -7.47 -3.72
CA ALA A 312 8.62 -8.38 -3.90
C ALA A 312 8.13 -8.40 -5.35
N ALA A 313 8.13 -7.25 -6.03
CA ALA A 313 7.83 -7.18 -7.47
C ALA A 313 8.90 -7.90 -8.31
N GLU A 314 10.18 -7.74 -7.99
CA GLU A 314 11.29 -8.48 -8.65
C GLU A 314 11.10 -10.00 -8.51
N GLU A 315 10.79 -10.48 -7.31
CA GLU A 315 10.55 -11.90 -7.05
C GLU A 315 9.31 -12.41 -7.79
N ALA A 316 8.24 -11.62 -7.86
CA ALA A 316 7.05 -11.95 -8.64
C ALA A 316 7.40 -12.15 -10.12
N LEU A 317 8.18 -11.25 -10.71
CA LEU A 317 8.61 -11.35 -12.11
C LEU A 317 9.42 -12.64 -12.38
N LYS A 318 10.20 -13.13 -11.41
CA LYS A 318 11.00 -14.36 -11.56
C LYS A 318 10.14 -15.61 -11.57
N VAL A 319 9.14 -15.69 -10.68
CA VAL A 319 8.41 -16.94 -10.44
C VAL A 319 7.06 -17.02 -11.16
N PHE A 320 6.51 -15.89 -11.63
CA PHE A 320 5.15 -15.80 -12.14
C PHE A 320 4.81 -16.84 -13.23
N GLU A 321 5.64 -16.95 -14.28
CA GLU A 321 5.35 -17.87 -15.39
C GLU A 321 5.35 -19.33 -14.93
N THR A 322 6.22 -19.69 -13.99
CA THR A 322 6.26 -21.02 -13.38
C THR A 322 4.97 -21.30 -12.61
N ARG A 323 4.56 -20.38 -11.74
CA ARG A 323 3.34 -20.57 -10.93
C ARG A 323 2.07 -20.57 -11.76
N LYS A 324 2.03 -19.77 -12.84
CA LYS A 324 0.94 -19.76 -13.81
C LYS A 324 0.81 -21.11 -14.52
N ALA A 325 1.92 -21.69 -14.96
CA ALA A 325 1.92 -23.01 -15.58
C ALA A 325 1.42 -24.10 -14.62
N GLU A 326 1.85 -24.07 -13.35
CA GLU A 326 1.38 -25.00 -12.32
C GLU A 326 -0.12 -24.86 -11.99
N CYS A 327 -0.77 -23.74 -12.32
CA CYS A 327 -2.22 -23.54 -12.16
C CYS A 327 -3.04 -23.88 -13.42
N ALA A 328 -2.40 -24.20 -14.54
CA ALA A 328 -3.09 -24.54 -15.79
C ALA A 328 -3.52 -26.02 -15.86
N GLU A 329 -3.04 -26.84 -14.92
CA GLU A 329 -3.41 -28.25 -14.70
C GLU A 329 -4.56 -28.39 -13.71
#